data_AF-A0A2D7DHP3-F1
#
_entry.id   AF-A0A2D7DHP3-F1
#
_cell.length_a   1.000
_cell.length_b   1.000
_cell.length_c   1.000
_cell.angle_alpha   90.00
_cell.angle_beta   90.00
_cell.angle_gamma   90.00
#
_symmetry.space_group_name_H-M   'P 1'
#
loop_
_entity.id
_entity.type
_entity.pdbx_description
1 polymer ?
#
loop_
_entity_poly.entity_id
_entity_poly.type
_entity_poly.pdbx_seq_one_letter_code
_entity_poly.pdbx_strand_id
1 'polypeptide(L)'
;LSGDFDVNTDKFTVASATGNTAIAGDLEVDGTINNMNVGAGGGSGIFNTAFGEDALNAPLNASNHSTAVGYSALEDNQGEGNTALGSYALQSNESGTGNVAIGYNAGKFSTGSENTAVGTDAAKGNTGFLNTVLGYNALEYPGSGSGNTAVGHSALWDNTSGSKNVAVGLLALSGNEYGKENVGIGYGANVSGGGLENAIAIGYNATVTASNTIQLGNSSITTVKTSGTIEAGGLQIAAIARTATSDGSGDGTIASGSSFVTVTSFSADDIIVLPAPVPGSIVNLYCASSYELRTSDPVSIALNGVSGTDKELAVWSDVLVRCICVSPTKWIAQAIDNEGVTTGAGTPD
;
A
#
# COMPACT_ATOMS: atom_id res chain seq x y z
N LEU A 1 15.05 -22.36 -66.43
CA LEU A 1 14.24 -21.19 -66.79
C LEU A 1 15.00 -19.97 -66.29
N SER A 2 15.50 -19.13 -67.20
CA SER A 2 16.31 -17.93 -66.93
C SER A 2 15.61 -16.69 -67.50
N GLY A 3 14.33 -16.54 -67.17
CA GLY A 3 13.52 -15.38 -67.53
C GLY A 3 12.63 -15.03 -66.35
N ASP A 4 12.46 -13.74 -66.10
CA ASP A 4 11.65 -13.22 -65.01
C ASP A 4 10.21 -13.73 -65.15
N PHE A 5 9.72 -14.38 -64.10
CA PHE A 5 8.34 -14.83 -63.99
C PHE A 5 7.49 -13.65 -63.55
N ASP A 6 7.02 -12.85 -64.51
CA ASP A 6 6.17 -11.68 -64.29
C ASP A 6 4.69 -12.10 -64.29
N VAL A 7 4.05 -12.10 -63.12
CA VAL A 7 2.63 -12.42 -62.97
C VAL A 7 1.83 -11.13 -63.04
N ASN A 8 1.47 -10.74 -64.27
CA ASN A 8 0.68 -9.54 -64.55
C ASN A 8 -0.83 -9.75 -64.29
N THR A 9 -1.19 -10.12 -63.07
CA THR A 9 -2.57 -10.15 -62.59
C THR A 9 -2.62 -9.55 -61.20
N ASP A 10 -3.52 -8.60 -60.98
CA ASP A 10 -3.74 -7.84 -59.73
C ASP A 10 -3.96 -8.70 -58.45
N LYS A 11 -3.92 -10.03 -58.57
CA LYS A 11 -4.06 -10.99 -57.48
C LYS A 11 -3.21 -12.23 -57.76
N PHE A 12 -2.08 -12.37 -57.06
CA PHE A 12 -1.37 -13.65 -56.94
C PHE A 12 -1.94 -14.41 -55.74
N THR A 13 -2.75 -15.44 -55.99
CA THR A 13 -3.33 -16.29 -54.94
C THR A 13 -2.57 -17.61 -54.89
N VAL A 14 -1.78 -17.86 -53.84
CA VAL A 14 -1.23 -19.19 -53.58
C VAL A 14 -2.23 -19.99 -52.73
N ALA A 15 -3.14 -20.70 -53.39
CA ALA A 15 -4.01 -21.66 -52.73
C ALA A 15 -3.30 -23.02 -52.67
N SER A 16 -2.68 -23.34 -51.54
CA SER A 16 -2.24 -24.70 -51.26
C SER A 16 -2.77 -25.13 -49.90
N ALA A 17 -3.56 -26.20 -49.87
CA ALA A 17 -4.09 -26.77 -48.63
C ALA A 17 -3.02 -27.47 -47.77
N THR A 18 -1.75 -27.58 -48.23
CA THR A 18 -0.69 -28.32 -47.51
C THR A 18 0.75 -27.87 -47.78
N GLY A 19 1.00 -26.78 -48.51
CA GLY A 19 2.36 -26.42 -48.97
C GLY A 19 2.82 -25.05 -48.50
N ASN A 20 3.95 -25.02 -47.79
CA ASN A 20 4.66 -23.78 -47.45
C ASN A 20 5.05 -23.03 -48.73
N THR A 21 4.75 -21.74 -48.80
CA THR A 21 5.25 -20.85 -49.86
C THR A 21 6.48 -20.12 -49.33
N ALA A 22 7.66 -20.48 -49.84
CA ALA A 22 8.89 -19.75 -49.52
C ALA A 22 8.99 -18.52 -50.42
N ILE A 23 9.05 -17.32 -49.83
CA ILE A 23 9.36 -16.08 -50.55
C ILE A 23 10.85 -15.83 -50.35
N ALA A 24 11.62 -15.86 -51.44
CA ALA A 24 13.03 -15.50 -51.42
C ALA A 24 13.15 -13.99 -51.61
N GLY A 25 13.32 -13.25 -50.50
CA GLY A 25 13.40 -11.78 -50.48
C GLY A 25 12.39 -11.15 -49.53
N ASP A 26 12.21 -9.83 -49.65
CA ASP A 26 11.22 -9.08 -48.86
C ASP A 26 9.81 -9.28 -49.43
N LEU A 27 8.82 -9.39 -48.54
CA LEU A 27 7.39 -9.37 -48.90
C LEU A 27 6.87 -7.94 -48.70
N GLU A 28 6.75 -7.17 -49.77
CA GLU A 28 6.14 -5.84 -49.77
C GLU A 28 4.64 -5.95 -50.08
N VAL A 29 3.79 -5.43 -49.18
CA VAL A 29 2.32 -5.45 -49.33
C VAL A 29 1.77 -4.04 -49.20
N ASP A 30 1.31 -3.46 -50.30
CA ASP A 30 0.62 -2.16 -50.34
C ASP A 30 -0.91 -2.35 -50.24
N GLY A 31 -1.37 -2.86 -49.09
CA GLY A 31 -2.77 -3.16 -48.82
C GLY A 31 -3.04 -3.59 -47.37
N THR A 32 -4.31 -3.65 -46.97
CA THR A 32 -4.72 -4.13 -45.63
C THR A 32 -4.54 -5.65 -45.52
N ILE A 33 -3.67 -6.10 -44.60
CA ILE A 33 -3.50 -7.52 -44.26
C ILE A 33 -4.52 -7.89 -43.18
N ASN A 34 -5.55 -8.65 -43.56
CA ASN A 34 -6.62 -9.03 -42.64
C ASN A 34 -6.22 -10.12 -41.62
N ASN A 35 -5.14 -10.88 -41.89
CA ASN A 35 -4.52 -11.87 -40.99
C ASN A 35 -3.04 -12.07 -41.40
N MET A 36 -2.11 -12.07 -40.43
CA MET A 36 -0.68 -12.36 -40.65
C MET A 36 -0.20 -13.38 -39.62
N ASN A 37 0.23 -14.56 -40.08
CA ASN A 37 0.78 -15.61 -39.24
C ASN A 37 2.21 -15.92 -39.71
N VAL A 38 3.22 -15.45 -38.97
CA VAL A 38 4.66 -15.63 -39.29
C VAL A 38 5.26 -16.51 -38.19
N GLY A 39 5.13 -17.82 -38.39
CA GLY A 39 5.44 -18.86 -37.41
C GLY A 39 4.46 -20.02 -37.59
N ALA A 40 4.81 -21.22 -37.11
CA ALA A 40 3.92 -22.38 -37.17
C ALA A 40 2.73 -22.17 -36.22
N GLY A 41 1.69 -21.47 -36.69
CA GLY A 41 0.49 -21.24 -35.88
C GLY A 41 -0.23 -22.54 -35.60
N GLY A 42 -0.28 -22.92 -34.34
CA GLY A 42 -1.00 -24.08 -33.86
C GLY A 42 -2.52 -23.88 -33.96
N GLY A 43 -3.16 -24.67 -34.84
CA GLY A 43 -4.59 -24.99 -34.77
C GLY A 43 -5.59 -24.00 -35.42
N SER A 44 -6.88 -24.35 -35.29
CA SER A 44 -8.06 -23.71 -35.95
C SER A 44 -8.45 -22.32 -35.41
N GLY A 45 -7.53 -21.60 -34.76
CA GLY A 45 -7.81 -20.33 -34.08
C GLY A 45 -7.91 -19.17 -35.06
N ILE A 46 -8.79 -18.22 -34.78
CA ILE A 46 -9.02 -17.05 -35.62
C ILE A 46 -8.56 -15.77 -34.91
N PHE A 47 -8.16 -14.77 -35.71
CA PHE A 47 -7.75 -13.43 -35.26
C PHE A 47 -6.49 -13.38 -34.38
N ASN A 48 -5.53 -14.28 -34.63
CA ASN A 48 -4.24 -14.26 -33.94
C ASN A 48 -3.16 -13.53 -34.76
N THR A 49 -2.20 -12.93 -34.06
CA THR A 49 -0.94 -12.41 -34.63
C THR A 49 0.22 -13.21 -34.03
N ALA A 50 1.03 -13.88 -34.86
CA ALA A 50 2.21 -14.61 -34.40
C ALA A 50 3.46 -14.16 -35.17
N PHE A 51 4.53 -13.86 -34.43
CA PHE A 51 5.85 -13.53 -34.97
C PHE A 51 6.95 -14.15 -34.10
N GLY A 52 7.68 -15.13 -34.63
CA GLY A 52 8.78 -15.80 -33.93
C GLY A 52 8.73 -17.31 -34.09
N GLU A 53 9.86 -17.98 -33.88
CA GLU A 53 9.91 -19.44 -33.80
C GLU A 53 9.09 -19.91 -32.58
N ASP A 54 8.25 -20.94 -32.79
CA ASP A 54 7.34 -21.52 -31.79
C ASP A 54 6.30 -20.57 -31.17
N ALA A 55 6.13 -19.36 -31.71
CA ALA A 55 5.08 -18.45 -31.28
C ALA A 55 3.68 -19.04 -31.61
N LEU A 56 2.81 -19.16 -30.60
CA LEU A 56 1.47 -19.78 -30.71
C LEU A 56 1.48 -21.24 -31.23
N ASN A 57 2.53 -22.02 -30.94
CA ASN A 57 2.62 -23.44 -31.31
C ASN A 57 1.81 -24.37 -30.37
N ALA A 58 0.57 -24.01 -30.06
CA ALA A 58 -0.23 -24.66 -29.01
C ALA A 58 -0.74 -26.05 -29.43
N PRO A 59 -0.62 -27.09 -28.57
CA PRO A 59 -0.93 -28.47 -28.92
C PRO A 59 -2.43 -28.82 -28.98
N LEU A 60 -3.31 -28.06 -28.30
CA LEU A 60 -4.75 -28.36 -28.18
C LEU A 60 -5.58 -27.08 -28.02
N ASN A 61 -6.65 -26.94 -28.81
CA ASN A 61 -7.59 -25.79 -28.85
C ASN A 61 -6.90 -24.43 -29.05
N ALA A 62 -6.86 -24.00 -30.30
CA ALA A 62 -6.24 -22.74 -30.66
C ALA A 62 -6.91 -21.57 -29.94
N SER A 63 -6.12 -20.79 -29.19
CA SER A 63 -6.55 -19.51 -28.64
C SER A 63 -7.06 -18.59 -29.75
N ASN A 64 -8.10 -17.82 -29.50
CA ASN A 64 -8.55 -16.76 -30.39
C ASN A 64 -8.09 -15.39 -29.88
N HIS A 65 -7.93 -14.42 -30.77
CA HIS A 65 -7.62 -13.02 -30.43
C HIS A 65 -6.30 -12.81 -29.67
N SER A 66 -5.31 -13.68 -29.89
CA SER A 66 -4.01 -13.61 -29.21
C SER A 66 -2.94 -12.95 -30.07
N THR A 67 -2.05 -12.18 -29.45
CA THR A 67 -0.85 -11.62 -30.09
C THR A 67 0.39 -12.24 -29.44
N ALA A 68 1.22 -12.94 -30.20
CA ALA A 68 2.49 -13.52 -29.78
C ALA A 68 3.64 -12.97 -30.63
N VAL A 69 4.62 -12.35 -29.98
CA VAL A 69 5.81 -11.82 -30.65
C VAL A 69 7.04 -12.18 -29.82
N GLY A 70 7.87 -13.09 -30.33
CA GLY A 70 9.08 -13.59 -29.65
C GLY A 70 9.22 -15.11 -29.76
N TYR A 71 10.43 -15.60 -29.46
CA TYR A 71 10.72 -17.03 -29.41
C TYR A 71 9.86 -17.72 -28.34
N SER A 72 9.10 -18.76 -28.71
CA SER A 72 8.21 -19.52 -27.80
C SER A 72 7.20 -18.66 -27.03
N ALA A 73 6.80 -17.50 -27.56
CA ALA A 73 5.74 -16.70 -26.96
C ALA A 73 4.39 -17.40 -27.14
N LEU A 74 3.64 -17.61 -26.04
CA LEU A 74 2.37 -18.35 -26.05
C LEU A 74 2.46 -19.78 -26.65
N GLU A 75 3.61 -20.45 -26.54
CA GLU A 75 3.85 -21.78 -27.13
C GLU A 75 2.78 -22.82 -26.72
N ASP A 76 2.51 -23.01 -25.43
CA ASP A 76 1.50 -23.95 -24.90
C ASP A 76 0.24 -23.22 -24.40
N ASN A 77 -0.13 -22.10 -25.02
CA ASN A 77 -1.27 -21.31 -24.59
C ASN A 77 -2.61 -21.95 -24.96
N GLN A 78 -3.49 -22.18 -23.97
CA GLN A 78 -4.84 -22.72 -24.16
C GLN A 78 -5.94 -21.68 -23.87
N GLY A 79 -5.59 -20.48 -23.40
CA GLY A 79 -6.53 -19.40 -23.11
C GLY A 79 -6.66 -18.36 -24.23
N GLU A 80 -7.78 -17.64 -24.30
CA GLU A 80 -8.07 -16.64 -25.33
C GLU A 80 -7.68 -15.21 -24.94
N GLY A 81 -7.44 -14.36 -25.95
CA GLY A 81 -7.28 -12.91 -25.76
C GLY A 81 -5.98 -12.49 -25.08
N ASN A 82 -4.90 -13.25 -25.26
CA ASN A 82 -3.62 -13.00 -24.59
C ASN A 82 -2.67 -12.19 -25.48
N THR A 83 -1.98 -11.21 -24.90
CA THR A 83 -0.90 -10.46 -25.57
C THR A 83 0.44 -10.83 -24.94
N ALA A 84 1.36 -11.38 -25.72
CA ALA A 84 2.69 -11.77 -25.31
C ALA A 84 3.75 -11.16 -26.24
N LEU A 85 4.65 -10.35 -25.68
CA LEU A 85 5.75 -9.71 -26.40
C LEU A 85 7.06 -9.94 -25.65
N GLY A 86 7.90 -10.84 -26.15
CA GLY A 86 9.17 -11.24 -25.56
C GLY A 86 9.39 -12.75 -25.60
N SER A 87 10.64 -13.19 -25.55
CA SER A 87 10.93 -14.62 -25.54
C SER A 87 10.37 -15.28 -24.28
N TYR A 88 9.66 -16.39 -24.47
CA TYR A 88 8.95 -17.15 -23.44
C TYR A 88 7.85 -16.39 -22.67
N ALA A 89 7.40 -15.22 -23.16
CA ALA A 89 6.28 -14.52 -22.57
C ALA A 89 5.02 -15.40 -22.67
N LEU A 90 4.38 -15.67 -21.52
CA LEU A 90 3.24 -16.60 -21.39
C LEU A 90 3.45 -17.99 -22.04
N GLN A 91 4.70 -18.49 -22.12
CA GLN A 91 5.02 -19.75 -22.85
C GLN A 91 4.11 -20.93 -22.47
N SER A 92 3.78 -21.10 -21.19
CA SER A 92 2.96 -22.22 -20.71
C SER A 92 1.75 -21.72 -19.94
N ASN A 93 0.77 -21.20 -20.68
CA ASN A 93 -0.49 -20.68 -20.12
C ASN A 93 -1.65 -21.65 -20.37
N GLU A 94 -1.90 -22.54 -19.40
CA GLU A 94 -2.86 -23.66 -19.54
C GLU A 94 -4.34 -23.25 -19.54
N SER A 95 -4.69 -22.08 -19.01
CA SER A 95 -6.09 -21.66 -18.91
C SER A 95 -6.34 -20.15 -18.85
N GLY A 96 -5.30 -19.35 -18.63
CA GLY A 96 -5.44 -17.92 -18.38
C GLY A 96 -5.91 -17.17 -19.62
N THR A 97 -6.88 -16.28 -19.45
CA THR A 97 -7.47 -15.47 -20.52
C THR A 97 -7.21 -13.98 -20.26
N GLY A 98 -7.14 -13.18 -21.32
CA GLY A 98 -7.03 -11.71 -21.19
C GLY A 98 -5.76 -11.22 -20.49
N ASN A 99 -4.65 -11.96 -20.58
CA ASN A 99 -3.39 -11.58 -19.98
C ASN A 99 -2.56 -10.71 -20.95
N VAL A 100 -1.83 -9.74 -20.41
CA VAL A 100 -0.81 -8.96 -21.12
C VAL A 100 0.55 -9.26 -20.50
N ALA A 101 1.50 -9.76 -21.29
CA ALA A 101 2.85 -10.10 -20.86
C ALA A 101 3.88 -9.49 -21.82
N ILE A 102 4.74 -8.62 -21.31
CA ILE A 102 5.77 -7.94 -22.10
C ILE A 102 7.12 -8.05 -21.40
N GLY A 103 8.05 -8.83 -21.96
CA GLY A 103 9.37 -9.08 -21.39
C GLY A 103 9.80 -10.54 -21.48
N TYR A 104 11.07 -10.81 -21.18
CA TYR A 104 11.60 -12.17 -21.11
C TYR A 104 10.96 -12.93 -19.95
N ASN A 105 10.35 -14.10 -20.21
CA ASN A 105 9.60 -14.91 -19.22
C ASN A 105 8.43 -14.19 -18.51
N ALA A 106 7.96 -13.03 -19.00
CA ALA A 106 6.82 -12.34 -18.40
C ALA A 106 5.59 -13.27 -18.38
N GLY A 107 4.97 -13.48 -17.22
CA GLY A 107 3.82 -14.37 -17.05
C GLY A 107 4.08 -15.84 -17.38
N LYS A 108 5.34 -16.29 -17.49
CA LYS A 108 5.65 -17.70 -17.80
C LYS A 108 5.07 -18.62 -16.73
N PHE A 109 4.48 -19.76 -17.12
CA PHE A 109 3.75 -20.68 -16.21
C PHE A 109 2.53 -20.07 -15.51
N SER A 110 1.95 -18.99 -16.04
CA SER A 110 0.73 -18.42 -15.49
C SER A 110 -0.48 -19.28 -15.84
N THR A 111 -1.38 -19.54 -14.90
CA THR A 111 -2.69 -20.16 -15.19
C THR A 111 -3.87 -19.23 -14.89
N GLY A 112 -3.60 -18.09 -14.26
CA GLY A 112 -4.60 -17.07 -13.94
C GLY A 112 -4.94 -16.15 -15.10
N SER A 113 -6.08 -15.47 -14.99
CA SER A 113 -6.64 -14.56 -16.01
C SER A 113 -6.54 -13.08 -15.61
N GLU A 114 -6.65 -12.21 -16.61
CA GLU A 114 -6.78 -10.75 -16.44
C GLU A 114 -5.57 -10.11 -15.73
N ASN A 115 -4.37 -10.63 -15.97
CA ASN A 115 -3.13 -10.10 -15.41
C ASN A 115 -2.38 -9.24 -16.43
N THR A 116 -1.76 -8.15 -15.95
CA THR A 116 -0.79 -7.36 -16.72
C THR A 116 0.59 -7.57 -16.13
N ALA A 117 1.55 -8.02 -16.91
CA ALA A 117 2.92 -8.32 -16.53
C ALA A 117 3.89 -7.67 -17.52
N VAL A 118 4.67 -6.69 -17.06
CA VAL A 118 5.63 -5.97 -17.90
C VAL A 118 6.98 -5.93 -17.19
N GLY A 119 7.99 -6.54 -17.80
CA GLY A 119 9.31 -6.72 -17.24
C GLY A 119 9.78 -8.17 -17.34
N THR A 120 11.09 -8.38 -17.18
CA THR A 120 11.66 -9.72 -17.15
C THR A 120 11.22 -10.46 -15.89
N ASP A 121 10.74 -11.70 -16.06
CA ASP A 121 10.21 -12.59 -15.01
C ASP A 121 9.06 -11.97 -14.18
N ALA A 122 8.44 -10.88 -14.66
CA ALA A 122 7.27 -10.28 -14.04
C ALA A 122 6.09 -11.27 -14.00
N ALA A 123 5.46 -11.44 -12.84
CA ALA A 123 4.30 -12.32 -12.64
C ALA A 123 4.51 -13.79 -13.06
N LYS A 124 5.76 -14.27 -13.09
CA LYS A 124 6.07 -15.65 -13.46
C LYS A 124 5.50 -16.63 -12.43
N GLY A 125 4.88 -17.71 -12.89
CA GLY A 125 4.22 -18.72 -12.05
C GLY A 125 2.98 -18.22 -11.31
N ASN A 126 2.36 -17.12 -11.77
CA ASN A 126 1.14 -16.59 -11.17
C ASN A 126 -0.10 -17.45 -11.51
N THR A 127 -0.78 -17.98 -10.50
CA THR A 127 -2.05 -18.70 -10.68
C THR A 127 -3.27 -17.87 -10.23
N GLY A 128 -3.04 -16.65 -9.71
CA GLY A 128 -4.05 -15.68 -9.34
C GLY A 128 -4.49 -14.76 -10.50
N PHE A 129 -5.54 -13.99 -10.24
CA PHE A 129 -6.19 -13.12 -11.22
C PHE A 129 -6.11 -11.63 -10.84
N LEU A 130 -6.34 -10.75 -11.81
CA LEU A 130 -6.42 -9.30 -11.62
C LEU A 130 -5.14 -8.67 -11.03
N ASN A 131 -3.96 -9.20 -11.34
CA ASN A 131 -2.69 -8.62 -10.90
C ASN A 131 -2.13 -7.62 -11.94
N THR A 132 -1.60 -6.50 -11.48
CA THR A 132 -0.86 -5.52 -12.29
C THR A 132 0.59 -5.48 -11.85
N VAL A 133 1.50 -5.89 -12.71
CA VAL A 133 2.91 -6.13 -12.40
C VAL A 133 3.78 -5.42 -13.42
N LEU A 134 4.63 -4.50 -12.95
CA LEU A 134 5.56 -3.72 -13.76
C LEU A 134 6.93 -3.68 -13.07
N GLY A 135 7.90 -4.47 -13.54
CA GLY A 135 9.25 -4.50 -13.02
C GLY A 135 9.98 -5.80 -13.28
N TYR A 136 11.32 -5.77 -13.24
CA TYR A 136 12.14 -6.97 -13.21
C TYR A 136 11.83 -7.75 -11.92
N ASN A 137 11.55 -9.04 -12.03
CA ASN A 137 11.32 -9.91 -10.87
C ASN A 137 10.19 -9.41 -9.94
N ALA A 138 9.22 -8.64 -10.45
CA ALA A 138 8.10 -8.21 -9.63
C ALA A 138 7.06 -9.34 -9.52
N LEU A 139 6.59 -9.62 -8.31
CA LEU A 139 5.58 -10.64 -8.02
C LEU A 139 5.94 -12.01 -8.66
N GLU A 140 7.13 -12.55 -8.39
CA GLU A 140 7.55 -13.86 -8.90
C GLU A 140 6.94 -14.97 -8.02
N TYR A 141 6.14 -15.86 -8.61
CA TYR A 141 5.47 -17.00 -7.96
C TYR A 141 4.45 -16.67 -6.85
N PRO A 142 3.46 -15.79 -7.08
CA PRO A 142 2.45 -15.42 -6.08
C PRO A 142 1.41 -16.49 -5.75
N GLY A 143 1.55 -17.69 -6.30
CA GLY A 143 0.55 -18.75 -6.18
C GLY A 143 -0.84 -18.21 -6.57
N SER A 144 -1.82 -18.43 -5.70
CA SER A 144 -3.21 -17.98 -5.88
C SER A 144 -3.48 -16.52 -5.49
N GLY A 145 -2.44 -15.75 -5.15
CA GLY A 145 -2.55 -14.34 -4.79
C GLY A 145 -3.16 -13.50 -5.91
N SER A 146 -4.31 -12.89 -5.64
CA SER A 146 -5.09 -12.14 -6.63
C SER A 146 -5.27 -10.66 -6.24
N GLY A 147 -5.46 -9.80 -7.23
CA GLY A 147 -5.73 -8.38 -7.04
C GLY A 147 -4.52 -7.56 -6.55
N ASN A 148 -3.28 -8.00 -6.79
CA ASN A 148 -2.08 -7.30 -6.37
C ASN A 148 -1.62 -6.27 -7.42
N THR A 149 -1.08 -5.15 -6.98
CA THR A 149 -0.35 -4.19 -7.82
C THR A 149 1.11 -4.16 -7.38
N ALA A 150 2.04 -4.53 -8.26
CA ALA A 150 3.48 -4.56 -8.01
C ALA A 150 4.21 -3.71 -9.06
N VAL A 151 4.65 -2.51 -8.70
CA VAL A 151 5.33 -1.56 -9.59
C VAL A 151 6.72 -1.26 -9.03
N GLY A 152 7.75 -1.86 -9.61
CA GLY A 152 9.13 -1.72 -9.19
C GLY A 152 9.88 -3.04 -9.27
N HIS A 153 11.21 -2.97 -9.38
CA HIS A 153 12.06 -4.17 -9.33
C HIS A 153 11.88 -4.88 -7.99
N SER A 154 11.56 -6.18 -8.03
CA SER A 154 11.34 -7.04 -6.86
C SER A 154 10.29 -6.51 -5.88
N ALA A 155 9.32 -5.73 -6.37
CA ALA A 155 8.11 -5.43 -5.60
C ALA A 155 7.30 -6.72 -5.39
N LEU A 156 6.84 -6.96 -4.16
CA LEU A 156 6.13 -8.21 -3.77
C LEU A 156 6.88 -9.51 -4.11
N TRP A 157 8.21 -9.49 -4.07
CA TRP A 157 9.05 -10.64 -4.42
C TRP A 157 8.75 -11.92 -3.63
N ASP A 158 8.65 -11.85 -2.29
CA ASP A 158 8.40 -13.04 -1.46
C ASP A 158 6.90 -13.38 -1.34
N ASN A 159 6.01 -12.68 -2.06
CA ASN A 159 4.57 -12.95 -1.96
C ASN A 159 4.25 -14.32 -2.57
N THR A 160 3.59 -15.19 -1.80
CA THR A 160 3.24 -16.58 -2.18
C THR A 160 1.74 -16.84 -2.22
N SER A 161 0.94 -16.07 -1.47
CA SER A 161 -0.52 -16.21 -1.43
C SER A 161 -1.26 -14.94 -0.98
N GLY A 162 -0.53 -13.86 -0.68
CA GLY A 162 -1.11 -12.58 -0.32
C GLY A 162 -1.90 -11.98 -1.48
N SER A 163 -3.00 -11.30 -1.13
CA SER A 163 -3.95 -10.72 -2.07
C SER A 163 -4.27 -9.28 -1.74
N LYS A 164 -4.69 -8.52 -2.75
CA LYS A 164 -5.08 -7.11 -2.64
C LYS A 164 -3.97 -6.19 -2.09
N ASN A 165 -2.71 -6.50 -2.35
CA ASN A 165 -1.58 -5.67 -1.91
C ASN A 165 -1.20 -4.65 -3.00
N VAL A 166 -0.74 -3.47 -2.58
CA VAL A 166 -0.21 -2.43 -3.47
C VAL A 166 1.23 -2.14 -3.08
N ALA A 167 2.18 -2.50 -3.94
CA ALA A 167 3.60 -2.25 -3.80
C ALA A 167 4.10 -1.34 -4.92
N VAL A 168 4.57 -0.15 -4.58
CA VAL A 168 5.10 0.83 -5.54
C VAL A 168 6.48 1.30 -5.08
N GLY A 169 7.53 0.82 -5.75
CA GLY A 169 8.93 1.10 -5.45
C GLY A 169 9.81 -0.14 -5.59
N LEU A 170 11.12 0.06 -5.77
CA LEU A 170 12.10 -1.01 -5.70
C LEU A 170 12.06 -1.65 -4.30
N LEU A 171 11.88 -2.98 -4.24
CA LEU A 171 11.72 -3.77 -3.01
C LEU A 171 10.50 -3.39 -2.15
N ALA A 172 9.51 -2.69 -2.69
CA ALA A 172 8.28 -2.39 -1.96
C ALA A 172 7.52 -3.69 -1.65
N LEU A 173 7.11 -3.87 -0.38
CA LEU A 173 6.50 -5.07 0.19
C LEU A 173 7.25 -6.36 -0.16
N SER A 174 8.57 -6.32 -0.38
CA SER A 174 9.31 -7.50 -0.84
C SER A 174 9.26 -8.66 0.14
N GLY A 175 9.05 -8.39 1.43
CA GLY A 175 8.95 -9.40 2.50
C GLY A 175 7.53 -9.74 2.93
N ASN A 176 6.51 -9.38 2.13
CA ASN A 176 5.12 -9.78 2.37
C ASN A 176 4.84 -11.14 1.73
N GLU A 177 4.77 -12.21 2.54
CA GLU A 177 4.64 -13.60 2.06
C GLU A 177 3.18 -14.04 1.86
N TYR A 178 2.29 -13.74 2.81
CA TYR A 178 0.89 -14.17 2.82
C TYR A 178 -0.08 -13.07 3.29
N GLY A 179 0.47 -11.90 3.68
CA GLY A 179 -0.29 -10.74 4.12
C GLY A 179 -1.18 -10.17 3.02
N LYS A 180 -2.25 -9.50 3.44
CA LYS A 180 -3.32 -9.02 2.56
C LYS A 180 -3.64 -7.57 2.82
N GLU A 181 -4.14 -6.89 1.80
CA GLU A 181 -4.67 -5.53 1.93
C GLU A 181 -3.60 -4.55 2.45
N ASN A 182 -2.33 -4.83 2.16
CA ASN A 182 -1.20 -3.98 2.55
C ASN A 182 -0.84 -3.00 1.43
N VAL A 183 -0.40 -1.82 1.82
CA VAL A 183 0.10 -0.78 0.90
C VAL A 183 1.53 -0.44 1.28
N GLY A 184 2.48 -0.65 0.37
CA GLY A 184 3.88 -0.22 0.50
C GLY A 184 4.25 0.72 -0.64
N ILE A 185 4.55 1.98 -0.33
CA ILE A 185 4.92 2.99 -1.31
C ILE A 185 6.26 3.60 -0.92
N GLY A 186 7.29 3.40 -1.75
CA GLY A 186 8.65 3.86 -1.54
C GLY A 186 9.68 2.73 -1.69
N TYR A 187 10.94 3.11 -1.93
CA TYR A 187 12.04 2.14 -1.92
C TYR A 187 12.11 1.43 -0.57
N GLY A 188 12.01 0.11 -0.57
CA GLY A 188 12.08 -0.72 0.64
C GLY A 188 10.94 -0.52 1.64
N ALA A 189 9.83 0.13 1.26
CA ALA A 189 8.65 0.23 2.13
C ALA A 189 8.04 -1.16 2.35
N ASN A 190 7.89 -1.62 3.58
CA ASN A 190 7.62 -3.04 3.86
C ASN A 190 6.73 -3.27 5.11
N VAL A 191 6.39 -4.54 5.33
CA VAL A 191 5.74 -5.06 6.55
C VAL A 191 6.71 -5.96 7.31
N SER A 192 6.63 -6.02 8.63
CA SER A 192 7.39 -6.99 9.40
C SER A 192 6.63 -8.31 9.49
N GLY A 193 7.26 -9.41 9.07
CA GLY A 193 6.77 -10.76 9.40
C GLY A 193 5.74 -11.36 8.43
N GLY A 194 5.77 -11.00 7.15
CA GLY A 194 5.15 -11.76 6.04
C GLY A 194 3.62 -11.80 5.98
N GLY A 195 2.92 -11.74 7.11
CA GLY A 195 1.49 -11.99 7.24
C GLY A 195 0.68 -10.88 7.89
N LEU A 196 1.22 -9.66 7.95
CA LEU A 196 0.42 -8.52 8.40
C LEU A 196 -0.71 -8.27 7.40
N GLU A 197 -1.81 -7.71 7.90
CA GLU A 197 -2.96 -7.37 7.08
C GLU A 197 -3.38 -5.92 7.35
N ASN A 198 -3.93 -5.25 6.33
CA ASN A 198 -4.40 -3.87 6.45
C ASN A 198 -3.33 -2.91 7.01
N ALA A 199 -2.09 -3.06 6.53
CA ALA A 199 -0.95 -2.25 6.93
C ALA A 199 -0.52 -1.29 5.81
N ILE A 200 -0.24 -0.03 6.14
CA ILE A 200 0.14 1.00 5.16
C ILE A 200 1.53 1.56 5.51
N ALA A 201 2.55 1.24 4.72
CA ALA A 201 3.91 1.78 4.79
C ALA A 201 4.15 2.78 3.66
N ILE A 202 4.42 4.05 3.98
CA ILE A 202 4.69 5.10 2.98
C ILE A 202 6.02 5.79 3.30
N GLY A 203 7.00 5.67 2.41
CA GLY A 203 8.30 6.33 2.49
C GLY A 203 9.49 5.38 2.30
N TYR A 204 10.68 5.96 2.06
CA TYR A 204 11.94 5.20 1.97
C TYR A 204 12.18 4.38 3.25
N ASN A 205 12.23 3.05 3.12
CA ASN A 205 12.39 2.09 4.21
C ASN A 205 11.38 2.27 5.35
N ALA A 206 10.15 2.71 5.06
CA ALA A 206 9.08 2.69 6.04
C ALA A 206 8.68 1.22 6.31
N THR A 207 8.65 0.80 7.58
CA THR A 207 8.28 -0.57 7.94
C THR A 207 7.13 -0.56 8.94
N VAL A 208 6.01 -1.19 8.59
CA VAL A 208 4.89 -1.39 9.51
C VAL A 208 5.12 -2.66 10.33
N THR A 209 4.86 -2.60 11.64
CA THR A 209 5.09 -3.72 12.56
C THR A 209 3.84 -4.41 13.09
N ALA A 210 2.65 -3.91 12.75
CA ALA A 210 1.39 -4.50 13.19
C ALA A 210 0.28 -4.30 12.14
N SER A 211 -0.65 -5.25 12.08
CA SER A 211 -1.85 -5.12 11.25
C SER A 211 -2.70 -3.92 11.67
N ASN A 212 -3.49 -3.37 10.75
CA ASN A 212 -4.36 -2.21 10.99
C ASN A 212 -3.62 -0.94 11.43
N THR A 213 -2.39 -0.73 10.94
CA THR A 213 -1.60 0.46 11.28
C THR A 213 -1.00 1.12 10.05
N ILE A 214 -0.69 2.41 10.19
CA ILE A 214 -0.06 3.23 9.15
C ILE A 214 1.29 3.72 9.67
N GLN A 215 2.35 3.49 8.90
CA GLN A 215 3.69 4.04 9.11
C GLN A 215 3.99 5.07 8.01
N LEU A 216 4.17 6.33 8.40
CA LEU A 216 4.54 7.44 7.52
C LEU A 216 6.02 7.77 7.70
N GLY A 217 6.85 7.23 6.83
CA GLY A 217 8.29 7.40 6.83
C GLY A 217 9.04 6.38 7.69
N ASN A 218 10.37 6.44 7.63
CA ASN A 218 11.25 5.66 8.50
C ASN A 218 11.59 6.43 9.79
N SER A 219 12.48 5.88 10.61
CA SER A 219 12.93 6.46 11.89
C SER A 219 13.64 7.82 11.77
N SER A 220 14.05 8.22 10.57
CA SER A 220 14.69 9.53 10.34
C SER A 220 13.68 10.66 10.10
N ILE A 221 12.39 10.35 9.90
CA ILE A 221 11.34 11.37 9.79
C ILE A 221 11.00 11.89 11.18
N THR A 222 11.29 13.17 11.42
CA THR A 222 11.06 13.85 12.70
C THR A 222 9.82 14.74 12.72
N THR A 223 9.21 15.02 11.58
CA THR A 223 7.99 15.85 11.49
C THR A 223 7.13 15.39 10.33
N VAL A 224 5.86 15.08 10.62
CA VAL A 224 4.81 14.89 9.61
C VAL A 224 3.98 16.17 9.56
N LYS A 225 4.04 16.91 8.45
CA LYS A 225 3.30 18.17 8.26
C LYS A 225 2.04 17.91 7.43
N THR A 226 0.89 18.39 7.91
CA THR A 226 -0.37 18.43 7.16
C THR A 226 -0.85 19.87 7.03
N SER A 227 -1.49 20.23 5.92
CA SER A 227 -2.02 21.59 5.69
C SER A 227 -3.44 21.81 6.22
N GLY A 228 -4.09 20.75 6.72
CA GLY A 228 -5.46 20.77 7.23
C GLY A 228 -5.59 20.09 8.60
N THR A 229 -6.82 20.01 9.08
CA THR A 229 -7.19 19.33 10.34
C THR A 229 -7.04 17.81 10.22
N ILE A 230 -6.69 17.16 11.32
CA ILE A 230 -6.71 15.69 11.46
C ILE A 230 -7.93 15.32 12.30
N GLU A 231 -8.89 14.62 11.71
CA GLU A 231 -10.06 14.09 12.40
C GLU A 231 -9.82 12.60 12.72
N ALA A 232 -9.91 12.23 14.01
CA ALA A 232 -9.72 10.86 14.46
C ALA A 232 -10.69 10.56 15.62
N GLY A 233 -11.18 9.32 15.71
CA GLY A 233 -12.02 8.88 16.84
C GLY A 233 -11.31 8.94 18.19
N GLY A 234 -9.98 8.97 18.18
CA GLY A 234 -9.10 9.30 19.30
C GLY A 234 -7.72 9.66 18.77
N LEU A 235 -7.09 10.68 19.35
CA LEU A 235 -5.73 11.09 18.99
C LEU A 235 -4.80 10.86 20.17
N GLN A 236 -3.99 9.81 20.07
CA GLN A 236 -2.92 9.54 21.03
C GLN A 236 -1.65 10.24 20.54
N ILE A 237 -1.41 11.45 21.05
CA ILE A 237 -0.12 12.12 20.85
C ILE A 237 0.84 11.51 21.85
N ALA A 238 1.95 10.94 21.36
CA ALA A 238 3.13 10.69 22.19
C ALA A 238 3.66 12.06 22.66
N ALA A 239 3.08 12.53 23.76
CA ALA A 239 3.22 13.81 24.43
C ALA A 239 4.37 14.72 23.95
N ILE A 240 4.01 15.78 23.21
CA ILE A 240 4.34 17.15 23.61
C ILE A 240 3.09 18.01 23.31
N ALA A 241 2.03 17.80 24.09
CA ALA A 241 1.07 18.87 24.37
C ALA A 241 1.62 20.32 24.36
N ARG A 242 1.07 21.22 23.56
CA ARG A 242 1.29 22.65 23.75
C ARG A 242 -0.03 23.37 23.56
N THR A 243 -0.69 23.82 24.64
CA THR A 243 -1.42 25.10 24.59
C THR A 243 -1.59 25.73 25.96
N ALA A 244 -0.98 26.89 26.18
CA ALA A 244 -1.62 28.02 26.84
C ALA A 244 -1.21 29.28 26.06
N THR A 245 -2.15 30.19 25.79
CA THR A 245 -1.89 31.48 25.14
C THR A 245 -1.77 32.57 26.19
N SER A 246 -0.87 33.51 25.93
CA SER A 246 -0.31 34.49 26.85
C SER A 246 -1.16 35.73 27.14
N ASP A 247 -2.49 35.67 27.12
CA ASP A 247 -3.33 36.89 27.19
C ASP A 247 -4.58 36.83 28.10
N GLY A 248 -4.68 35.84 29.01
CA GLY A 248 -5.53 35.95 30.19
C GLY A 248 -7.05 36.11 29.95
N SER A 249 -7.58 35.65 28.81
CA SER A 249 -9.03 35.75 28.54
C SER A 249 -9.68 34.56 27.80
N GLY A 250 -8.97 33.45 27.59
CA GLY A 250 -9.53 32.22 27.04
C GLY A 250 -9.04 31.00 27.82
N ASP A 251 -9.96 30.27 28.42
CA ASP A 251 -9.71 29.03 29.13
C ASP A 251 -9.11 27.97 28.21
N GLY A 252 -7.89 27.53 28.51
CA GLY A 252 -7.30 26.34 27.91
C GLY A 252 -8.10 25.10 28.34
N THR A 253 -9.21 24.83 27.66
CA THR A 253 -10.06 23.67 27.98
C THR A 253 -9.48 22.43 27.34
N ILE A 254 -9.16 21.44 28.16
CA ILE A 254 -8.80 20.10 27.70
C ILE A 254 -10.02 19.49 27.03
N ALA A 255 -9.90 19.08 25.77
CA ALA A 255 -10.98 18.46 25.03
C ALA A 255 -11.45 17.16 25.73
N SER A 256 -12.76 16.92 25.76
CA SER A 256 -13.33 15.68 26.29
C SER A 256 -12.73 14.47 25.54
N GLY A 257 -12.35 13.43 26.29
CA GLY A 257 -11.73 12.21 25.72
C GLY A 257 -10.20 12.25 25.60
N SER A 258 -9.56 13.39 25.90
CA SER A 258 -8.09 13.49 25.97
C SER A 258 -7.55 12.62 27.11
N SER A 259 -6.54 11.78 26.86
CA SER A 259 -5.87 10.97 27.89
C SER A 259 -4.48 11.50 28.29
N PHE A 260 -3.87 12.32 27.42
CA PHE A 260 -2.54 12.88 27.65
C PHE A 260 -2.43 14.28 27.04
N VAL A 261 -2.03 15.26 27.86
CA VAL A 261 -1.90 16.67 27.47
C VAL A 261 -0.60 17.20 28.10
N THR A 262 0.38 17.60 27.30
CA THR A 262 1.46 18.48 27.78
C THR A 262 1.01 19.94 27.70
N VAL A 263 1.54 20.75 28.60
CA VAL A 263 1.20 22.15 28.71
C VAL A 263 2.51 22.90 28.64
N THR A 264 2.60 23.82 27.68
CA THR A 264 3.79 24.67 27.47
C THR A 264 3.37 26.12 27.52
N SER A 265 2.79 26.49 28.64
CA SER A 265 2.64 27.89 28.99
C SER A 265 4.02 28.53 29.19
N PHE A 266 4.08 29.85 29.10
CA PHE A 266 5.24 30.64 29.53
C PHE A 266 4.93 31.53 30.76
N SER A 267 3.73 31.39 31.36
CA SER A 267 3.22 32.21 32.46
C SER A 267 2.70 31.32 33.59
N ALA A 268 3.11 31.61 34.83
CA ALA A 268 2.67 30.86 36.01
C ALA A 268 1.16 31.03 36.32
N ASP A 269 0.55 32.08 35.78
CA ASP A 269 -0.86 32.46 36.01
C ASP A 269 -1.80 31.88 34.94
N ASP A 270 -1.31 30.98 34.07
CA ASP A 270 -2.13 30.39 33.03
C ASP A 270 -3.03 29.27 33.58
N ILE A 271 -4.31 29.36 33.23
CA ILE A 271 -5.34 28.44 33.71
C ILE A 271 -5.59 27.33 32.68
N ILE A 272 -5.57 26.10 33.16
CA ILE A 272 -5.94 24.90 32.41
C ILE A 272 -7.23 24.33 32.97
N VAL A 273 -8.21 24.11 32.11
CA VAL A 273 -9.52 23.60 32.53
C VAL A 273 -9.65 22.13 32.14
N LEU A 274 -9.80 21.27 33.15
CA LEU A 274 -10.18 19.87 32.96
C LEU A 274 -11.56 19.76 32.31
N PRO A 275 -11.79 18.75 31.46
CA PRO A 275 -13.10 18.55 30.84
C PRO A 275 -14.14 18.19 31.90
N ALA A 276 -15.41 18.22 31.48
CA ALA A 276 -16.52 17.79 32.32
C ALA A 276 -16.25 16.38 32.90
N PRO A 277 -16.47 16.18 34.22
CA PRO A 277 -16.16 14.92 34.89
C PRO A 277 -17.00 13.75 34.38
N VAL A 278 -16.32 12.71 33.87
CA VAL A 278 -16.92 11.41 33.53
C VAL A 278 -16.22 10.33 34.37
N PRO A 279 -16.91 9.65 35.32
CA PRO A 279 -16.30 8.66 36.20
C PRO A 279 -15.48 7.62 35.45
N GLY A 280 -14.25 7.36 35.92
CA GLY A 280 -13.30 6.47 35.29
C GLY A 280 -12.38 7.14 34.25
N SER A 281 -12.64 8.40 33.87
CA SER A 281 -11.74 9.16 33.01
C SER A 281 -10.41 9.46 33.69
N ILE A 282 -9.33 9.36 32.92
CA ILE A 282 -7.97 9.68 33.37
C ILE A 282 -7.36 10.66 32.38
N VAL A 283 -6.87 11.79 32.89
CA VAL A 283 -6.11 12.78 32.13
C VAL A 283 -4.73 12.90 32.77
N ASN A 284 -3.66 12.60 32.03
CA ASN A 284 -2.30 12.87 32.49
C ASN A 284 -1.81 14.19 31.87
N LEU A 285 -1.26 15.04 32.72
CA LEU A 285 -0.84 16.40 32.40
C LEU A 285 0.65 16.55 32.69
N TYR A 286 1.45 16.93 31.70
CA TYR A 286 2.85 17.27 31.94
C TYR A 286 3.05 18.79 31.95
N CYS A 287 3.63 19.30 33.04
CA CYS A 287 3.86 20.72 33.26
C CYS A 287 5.29 21.07 32.86
N ALA A 288 5.48 21.66 31.69
CA ALA A 288 6.80 22.20 31.32
C ALA A 288 7.11 23.54 32.03
N SER A 289 6.08 24.17 32.63
CA SER A 289 6.15 25.41 33.41
C SER A 289 5.10 25.35 34.53
N SER A 290 5.16 26.26 35.52
CA SER A 290 4.08 26.36 36.52
C SER A 290 2.78 26.82 35.87
N TYR A 291 1.63 26.37 36.39
CA TYR A 291 0.30 26.76 35.94
C TYR A 291 -0.76 26.49 37.02
N GLU A 292 -2.00 26.89 36.77
CA GLU A 292 -3.14 26.58 37.63
C GLU A 292 -4.12 25.64 36.93
N LEU A 293 -4.55 24.59 37.63
CA LEU A 293 -5.62 23.70 37.19
C LEU A 293 -6.96 24.12 37.74
N ARG A 294 -7.93 24.20 36.86
CA ARG A 294 -9.35 24.32 37.18
C ARG A 294 -10.13 23.17 36.56
N THR A 295 -11.40 23.07 36.92
CA THR A 295 -12.36 22.13 36.33
C THR A 295 -13.48 22.91 35.69
N SER A 296 -14.03 22.43 34.57
CA SER A 296 -15.22 23.03 33.96
C SER A 296 -16.42 22.90 34.93
N ASP A 297 -16.98 24.03 35.39
CA ASP A 297 -18.14 24.12 36.32
C ASP A 297 -19.29 23.17 35.90
N PRO A 298 -20.02 22.50 36.83
CA PRO A 298 -20.88 23.23 37.77
C PRO A 298 -20.84 22.73 39.23
N VAL A 299 -20.41 23.61 40.13
CA VAL A 299 -20.84 23.81 41.54
C VAL A 299 -20.12 23.08 42.69
N SER A 300 -19.28 22.05 42.52
CA SER A 300 -18.33 21.64 43.59
C SER A 300 -17.40 20.51 43.17
N ILE A 301 -16.45 20.79 42.28
CA ILE A 301 -15.43 19.81 41.92
C ILE A 301 -14.21 19.99 42.82
N ALA A 302 -13.92 18.97 43.64
CA ALA A 302 -12.76 18.95 44.53
C ALA A 302 -11.61 18.18 43.89
N LEU A 303 -10.54 18.87 43.49
CA LEU A 303 -9.22 18.26 43.31
C LEU A 303 -8.73 17.78 44.69
N ASN A 304 -7.92 16.73 44.77
CA ASN A 304 -7.64 16.08 46.06
C ASN A 304 -7.05 17.06 47.10
N GLY A 305 -7.84 17.45 48.11
CA GLY A 305 -7.46 18.43 49.13
C GLY A 305 -7.88 19.88 48.87
N VAL A 306 -8.46 20.19 47.70
CA VAL A 306 -9.02 21.51 47.37
C VAL A 306 -10.54 21.43 47.53
N SER A 307 -11.06 21.95 48.63
CA SER A 307 -12.50 22.20 48.80
C SER A 307 -12.68 23.64 49.23
N GLY A 308 -13.37 24.46 48.45
CA GLY A 308 -13.51 25.87 48.77
C GLY A 308 -13.90 26.74 47.58
N THR A 309 -13.92 28.04 47.82
CA THR A 309 -14.31 29.09 46.87
C THR A 309 -13.23 29.44 45.85
N ASP A 310 -11.98 29.03 46.13
CA ASP A 310 -10.80 29.28 45.29
C ASP A 310 -10.59 28.04 44.41
N LYS A 311 -10.94 28.16 43.12
CA LYS A 311 -11.21 27.05 42.19
C LYS A 311 -9.95 26.43 41.57
N GLU A 312 -8.77 26.70 42.12
CA GLU A 312 -7.47 26.45 41.48
C GLU A 312 -6.58 25.49 42.26
N LEU A 313 -5.90 24.62 41.52
CA LEU A 313 -4.78 23.85 42.02
C LEU A 313 -3.52 24.35 41.33
N ALA A 314 -2.65 25.00 42.09
CA ALA A 314 -1.33 25.37 41.61
C ALA A 314 -0.51 24.12 41.32
N VAL A 315 0.12 24.08 40.15
CA VAL A 315 1.01 23.01 39.75
C VAL A 315 2.35 23.61 39.34
N TRP A 316 3.42 23.12 39.94
CA TRP A 316 4.77 23.59 39.66
C TRP A 316 5.32 23.05 38.34
N SER A 317 6.29 23.76 37.78
CA SER A 317 7.06 23.31 36.61
C SER A 317 7.73 21.96 36.84
N ASP A 318 7.87 21.21 35.75
CA ASP A 318 8.53 19.90 35.68
C ASP A 318 7.86 18.78 36.50
N VAL A 319 6.55 18.88 36.71
CA VAL A 319 5.74 17.87 37.40
C VAL A 319 4.83 17.14 36.40
N LEU A 320 4.60 15.84 36.60
CA LEU A 320 3.51 15.11 35.95
C LEU A 320 2.31 15.06 36.90
N VAL A 321 1.15 15.52 36.47
CA VAL A 321 -0.10 15.44 37.24
C VAL A 321 -1.05 14.44 36.59
N ARG A 322 -1.50 13.46 37.37
CA ARG A 322 -2.59 12.58 36.97
C ARG A 322 -3.89 13.03 37.59
N CYS A 323 -4.84 13.40 36.75
CA CYS A 323 -6.21 13.69 37.11
C CYS A 323 -7.10 12.47 36.86
N ILE A 324 -7.73 11.94 37.90
CA ILE A 324 -8.62 10.77 37.85
C ILE A 324 -10.03 11.21 38.24
N CYS A 325 -11.00 11.05 37.35
CA CYS A 325 -12.39 11.32 37.67
C CYS A 325 -12.96 10.16 38.50
N VAL A 326 -13.15 10.37 39.81
CA VAL A 326 -13.66 9.34 40.73
C VAL A 326 -15.17 9.39 40.94
N SER A 327 -15.80 10.53 40.61
CA SER A 327 -17.25 10.69 40.61
C SER A 327 -17.66 11.76 39.61
N PRO A 328 -18.97 11.89 39.30
CA PRO A 328 -19.49 12.94 38.40
C PRO A 328 -19.24 14.38 38.89
N THR A 329 -18.66 14.56 40.08
CA THR A 329 -18.35 15.86 40.65
C THR A 329 -16.94 15.91 41.22
N LYS A 330 -16.07 14.95 40.90
CA LYS A 330 -14.77 14.87 41.57
C LYS A 330 -13.68 14.34 40.66
N TRP A 331 -12.68 15.18 40.43
CA TRP A 331 -11.37 14.81 39.90
C TRP A 331 -10.39 14.68 41.06
N ILE A 332 -9.54 13.67 41.06
CA ILE A 332 -8.41 13.54 41.98
C ILE A 332 -7.17 13.85 41.17
N ALA A 333 -6.51 14.98 41.44
CA ALA A 333 -5.17 15.26 40.94
C ALA A 333 -4.13 14.67 41.89
N GLN A 334 -3.13 14.00 41.32
CA GLN A 334 -1.97 13.48 42.04
C GLN A 334 -0.73 13.93 41.28
N ALA A 335 0.22 14.55 41.99
CA ALA A 335 1.55 14.73 41.46
C ALA A 335 2.24 13.36 41.42
N ILE A 336 2.92 13.09 40.30
CA ILE A 336 3.72 11.89 40.09
C ILE A 336 5.13 12.43 39.79
N ASP A 337 6.10 12.08 40.64
CA ASP A 337 7.49 12.41 40.35
C ASP A 337 8.04 11.55 39.19
N ASN A 338 9.25 11.88 38.73
CA ASN A 338 9.91 11.16 37.63
C ASN A 338 10.23 9.68 37.97
N GLU A 339 10.04 9.26 39.22
CA GLU A 339 10.23 7.89 39.70
C GLU A 339 8.90 7.13 39.89
N GLY A 340 7.76 7.77 39.57
CA GLY A 340 6.43 7.15 39.67
C GLY A 340 5.84 7.15 41.08
N VAL A 341 6.46 7.86 42.03
CA VAL A 341 5.97 7.97 43.41
C VAL A 341 4.96 9.11 43.48
N THR A 342 3.79 8.82 44.07
CA THR A 342 2.76 9.82 44.31
C THR A 342 3.11 10.65 45.54
N THR A 343 3.43 11.93 45.35
CA THR A 343 3.47 12.90 46.45
C THR A 343 2.18 13.70 46.47
N GLY A 344 1.79 14.24 47.62
CA GLY A 344 0.63 15.13 47.71
C GLY A 344 0.71 16.21 46.65
N ALA A 345 -0.37 16.40 45.88
CA ALA A 345 -0.45 17.45 44.87
C ALA A 345 -0.23 18.83 45.53
N GLY A 346 0.19 19.83 44.73
CA GLY A 346 0.58 21.17 45.17
C GLY A 346 -0.34 21.82 46.20
N THR A 347 0.21 22.78 46.94
CA THR A 347 -0.56 23.52 47.94
C THR A 347 -1.66 24.33 47.25
N PRO A 348 -2.92 24.27 47.71
CA PRO A 348 -3.93 25.26 47.34
C PRO A 348 -3.43 26.63 47.81
N ASP A 349 -3.55 27.66 46.97
CA ASP A 349 -3.46 29.07 47.40
C ASP A 349 -4.83 29.55 47.89
#